data_AF-N1QQ58-F1
#
_entry.id   AF-N1QQ58-F1
#
_cell.length_a   1.000
_cell.length_b   1.000
_cell.length_c   1.000
_cell.angle_alpha   90.00
_cell.angle_beta   90.00
_cell.angle_gamma   90.00
#
_symmetry.space_group_name_H-M   'P 1'
#
loop_
_entity.id
_entity.type
_entity.pdbx_description
1 polymer ?
#
loop_
_entity_poly.entity_id
_entity_poly.type
_entity_poly.pdbx_seq_one_letter_code
_entity_poly.pdbx_strand_id
1 'polypeptide(L)'
;MARAAWAVVRYAVVVPLLQLAVYLCAAMSLMLFAERLYMGLVVAALWLRRRRRQRRSPSRNKGGDDDLESGAAEDLPLVLVQIPMFNEKQVYRLSIGAACGLWWPADKLVIQVLDDSTDAGVPGGGRVPTVGRQGGAHPVRNELPSSFKAYRYQQHRWSCGPANLMRKMFWEIVASRQVSAWKKVHVLYGFFFVRKVVAHLVTFLFYCVVIPAYVLVGGQDVRLPKYVAMYVPAIITLLNAVCTPRSWHLLVFWILFENVMSMHRSKATIIGLVEASRANEWVVTEKLGSVTSSTPAATTTMATNKGATKKKKSQSSILAPEIVMGLCLLYCAVYDIVFGHDHFYVYLLMQSAAAFVIGFGYVGSQ
;
A
#
# COMPACT_ATOMS: atom_id res chain seq x y z
N MET A 1 -11.29 2.34 48.22
CA MET A 1 -11.67 3.49 47.38
C MET A 1 -11.22 3.36 45.94
N ALA A 2 -9.93 3.11 45.65
CA ALA A 2 -9.41 3.02 44.27
C ALA A 2 -10.13 1.99 43.37
N ARG A 3 -10.47 0.79 43.90
CA ARG A 3 -11.22 -0.23 43.13
C ARG A 3 -12.66 0.20 42.80
N ALA A 4 -13.32 0.90 43.71
CA ALA A 4 -14.68 1.42 43.49
C ALA A 4 -14.68 2.60 42.50
N ALA A 5 -13.72 3.52 42.63
CA ALA A 5 -13.52 4.60 41.66
C ALA A 5 -13.19 4.07 40.26
N TRP A 6 -12.34 3.05 40.17
CA TRP A 6 -12.05 2.36 38.90
C TRP A 6 -13.28 1.69 38.29
N ALA A 7 -14.11 1.03 39.10
CA ALA A 7 -15.36 0.44 38.62
C ALA A 7 -16.30 1.51 38.03
N VAL A 8 -16.47 2.65 38.71
CA VAL A 8 -17.29 3.76 38.21
C VAL A 8 -16.75 4.29 36.88
N VAL A 9 -15.44 4.56 36.79
CA VAL A 9 -14.81 5.04 35.55
C VAL A 9 -14.91 4.00 34.42
N ARG A 10 -14.70 2.72 34.75
CA ARG A 10 -14.80 1.61 33.79
C ARG A 10 -16.18 1.56 33.16
N TYR A 11 -17.24 1.52 33.96
CA TYR A 11 -18.60 1.38 33.45
C TYR A 11 -19.16 2.68 32.85
N ALA A 12 -18.80 3.85 33.39
CA ALA A 12 -19.31 5.13 32.91
C ALA A 12 -18.59 5.63 31.64
N VAL A 13 -17.31 5.30 31.46
CA VAL A 13 -16.49 5.90 30.40
C VAL A 13 -15.83 4.84 29.51
N VAL A 14 -15.09 3.90 30.08
CA VAL A 14 -14.25 2.97 29.29
C VAL A 14 -15.11 2.01 28.46
N VAL A 15 -16.08 1.35 29.08
CA VAL A 15 -16.99 0.41 28.42
C VAL A 15 -17.79 1.06 27.30
N PRO A 16 -18.50 2.21 27.48
CA PRO A 16 -19.26 2.82 26.41
C PRO A 16 -18.37 3.35 25.27
N LEU A 17 -17.20 3.92 25.58
CA LEU A 17 -16.25 4.36 24.54
C LEU A 17 -15.71 3.18 23.74
N LEU A 18 -15.36 2.08 24.39
CA LEU A 18 -14.88 0.88 23.72
C LEU A 18 -16.00 0.23 22.89
N GLN A 19 -17.23 0.19 23.39
CA GLN A 19 -18.39 -0.30 22.64
C GLN A 19 -18.65 0.56 21.39
N LEU A 20 -18.55 1.89 21.51
CA LEU A 20 -18.63 2.79 20.36
C LEU A 20 -17.51 2.52 19.35
N ALA A 21 -16.27 2.34 19.81
CA ALA A 21 -15.13 2.01 18.94
C ALA A 21 -15.33 0.67 18.21
N VAL A 22 -15.90 -0.34 18.88
CA VAL A 22 -16.30 -1.62 18.27
C VAL A 22 -17.33 -1.40 17.17
N TYR A 23 -18.39 -0.62 17.43
CA TYR A 23 -19.41 -0.35 16.41
C TYR A 23 -18.87 0.43 15.21
N LEU A 24 -18.01 1.42 15.43
CA LEU A 24 -17.34 2.15 14.36
C LEU A 24 -16.45 1.23 13.52
N CYS A 25 -15.67 0.36 14.16
CA CYS A 25 -14.84 -0.61 13.44
C CYS A 25 -15.68 -1.66 12.71
N ALA A 26 -16.80 -2.11 13.28
CA ALA A 26 -17.71 -3.03 12.62
C ALA A 26 -18.35 -2.40 11.37
N ALA A 27 -18.77 -1.13 11.45
CA ALA A 27 -19.29 -0.38 10.31
C ALA A 27 -18.23 -0.23 9.21
N MET A 28 -17.01 0.15 9.57
CA MET A 28 -15.89 0.25 8.62
C MET A 28 -15.55 -1.10 7.96
N SER A 29 -15.56 -2.18 8.73
CA SER A 29 -15.36 -3.55 8.21
C SER A 29 -16.47 -3.96 7.24
N LEU A 30 -17.72 -3.62 7.53
CA LEU A 30 -18.86 -3.87 6.64
C LEU A 30 -18.74 -3.09 5.34
N MET A 31 -18.32 -1.82 5.40
CA MET A 31 -18.08 -1.00 4.21
C MET A 31 -17.03 -1.63 3.29
N LEU A 32 -15.93 -2.14 3.85
CA LEU A 32 -14.91 -2.86 3.08
C LEU A 32 -15.42 -4.16 2.50
N PHE A 33 -16.17 -4.93 3.29
CA PHE A 33 -16.76 -6.17 2.82
C PHE A 33 -17.68 -5.93 1.62
N ALA A 34 -18.56 -4.92 1.72
CA ALA A 34 -19.45 -4.53 0.63
C ALA A 34 -18.69 -4.10 -0.63
N GLU A 35 -17.61 -3.32 -0.49
CA GLU A 35 -16.75 -2.91 -1.60
C GLU A 35 -16.07 -4.10 -2.29
N ARG A 36 -15.53 -5.04 -1.49
CA ARG A 36 -14.88 -6.25 -2.00
C ARG A 36 -15.86 -7.20 -2.67
N LEU A 37 -17.05 -7.35 -2.10
CA LEU A 37 -18.14 -8.13 -2.70
C LEU A 37 -18.57 -7.52 -4.03
N TYR A 38 -18.80 -6.21 -4.08
CA TYR A 38 -19.15 -5.49 -5.31
C TYR A 38 -18.10 -5.70 -6.40
N MET A 39 -16.83 -5.49 -6.09
CA MET A 39 -15.73 -5.67 -7.05
C MET A 39 -15.60 -7.12 -7.50
N GLY A 40 -15.74 -8.08 -6.58
CA GLY A 40 -15.74 -9.51 -6.91
C GLY A 40 -16.87 -9.87 -7.88
N LEU A 41 -18.08 -9.36 -7.66
CA LEU A 41 -19.22 -9.56 -8.55
C LEU A 41 -19.02 -8.93 -9.93
N VAL A 42 -18.46 -7.71 -9.99
CA VAL A 42 -18.13 -7.04 -11.27
C VAL A 42 -17.11 -7.85 -12.06
N VAL A 43 -16.02 -8.29 -11.41
CA VAL A 43 -14.99 -9.12 -12.06
C VAL A 43 -15.57 -10.46 -12.52
N ALA A 44 -16.38 -11.12 -11.70
CA ALA A 44 -17.03 -12.38 -12.06
C ALA A 44 -18.00 -12.21 -13.25
N ALA A 45 -18.77 -11.12 -13.28
CA ALA A 45 -19.67 -10.82 -14.38
C ALA A 45 -18.93 -10.54 -15.69
N LEU A 46 -17.84 -9.76 -15.64
CA LEU A 46 -16.97 -9.50 -16.79
C LEU A 46 -16.29 -10.78 -17.27
N TRP A 47 -15.81 -11.61 -16.35
CA TRP A 47 -15.22 -12.91 -16.65
C TRP A 47 -16.24 -13.84 -17.33
N LEU A 48 -17.48 -13.91 -16.82
CA LEU A 48 -18.54 -14.72 -17.40
C LEU A 48 -18.93 -14.22 -18.80
N ARG A 49 -19.01 -12.89 -18.99
CA ARG A 49 -19.26 -12.28 -20.30
C ARG A 49 -18.13 -12.59 -21.29
N ARG A 50 -16.87 -12.44 -20.87
CA ARG A 50 -15.69 -12.80 -21.69
C ARG A 50 -15.72 -14.27 -22.08
N ARG A 51 -15.99 -15.17 -21.12
CA ARG A 51 -16.10 -16.61 -21.37
C ARG A 51 -17.25 -16.96 -22.31
N ARG A 52 -18.41 -16.30 -22.19
CA ARG A 52 -19.55 -16.46 -23.10
C ARG A 52 -19.25 -15.94 -24.51
N ARG A 53 -18.58 -14.79 -24.65
CA ARG A 53 -18.11 -14.26 -25.95
C ARG A 53 -17.14 -15.24 -26.61
N GLN A 54 -16.16 -15.72 -25.86
CA GLN A 54 -15.14 -16.64 -26.37
C GLN A 54 -15.70 -18.02 -26.75
N ARG A 55 -16.78 -18.48 -26.07
CA ARG A 55 -17.53 -19.68 -26.47
C ARG A 55 -18.45 -19.47 -27.68
N ARG A 56 -18.97 -18.26 -27.89
CA ARG A 56 -19.88 -17.94 -29.01
C ARG A 56 -19.17 -17.66 -30.33
N SER A 57 -17.88 -17.34 -30.31
CA SER A 57 -17.11 -17.21 -31.55
C SER A 57 -15.66 -17.68 -31.31
N PRO A 58 -15.37 -18.98 -31.52
CA PRO A 58 -14.00 -19.50 -31.49
C PRO A 58 -13.15 -18.98 -32.66
N SER A 59 -13.79 -18.49 -33.74
CA SER A 59 -13.16 -18.18 -35.03
C SER A 59 -13.01 -16.68 -35.35
N ARG A 60 -13.56 -15.77 -34.55
CA ARG A 60 -13.35 -14.32 -34.77
C ARG A 60 -12.08 -13.83 -34.07
N ASN A 61 -10.93 -14.42 -34.45
CA ASN A 61 -9.60 -13.96 -34.02
C ASN A 61 -8.77 -13.42 -35.20
N LYS A 62 -9.43 -12.88 -36.22
CA LYS A 62 -8.82 -12.00 -37.23
C LYS A 62 -9.83 -10.92 -37.59
N GLY A 63 -9.59 -9.69 -37.13
CA GLY A 63 -10.28 -8.48 -37.60
C GLY A 63 -11.48 -8.08 -36.76
N GLY A 64 -11.37 -6.93 -36.10
CA GLY A 64 -12.50 -6.19 -35.53
C GLY A 64 -12.68 -6.37 -34.03
N ASP A 65 -11.68 -5.98 -33.24
CA ASP A 65 -11.99 -5.10 -32.10
C ASP A 65 -12.16 -3.69 -32.67
N ASP A 66 -13.03 -2.90 -32.04
CA ASP A 66 -13.16 -1.46 -32.31
C ASP A 66 -11.88 -0.75 -31.83
N ASP A 67 -10.76 -1.06 -32.47
CA ASP A 67 -9.47 -0.45 -32.24
C ASP A 67 -9.58 1.00 -32.72
N LEU A 68 -9.55 1.94 -31.78
CA LEU A 68 -9.34 3.37 -32.03
C LEU A 68 -8.02 3.64 -32.80
N GLU A 69 -7.20 2.61 -32.98
CA GLU A 69 -5.96 2.58 -33.78
C GLU A 69 -6.19 2.12 -35.24
N SER A 70 -7.42 1.82 -35.66
CA SER A 70 -7.76 1.39 -37.04
C SER A 70 -7.86 2.53 -38.05
N GLY A 71 -7.52 3.76 -37.66
CA GLY A 71 -7.27 4.83 -38.63
C GLY A 71 -6.12 4.42 -39.55
N ALA A 72 -6.10 4.91 -40.79
CA ALA A 72 -4.92 4.76 -41.64
C ALA A 72 -3.67 5.19 -40.84
N ALA A 73 -2.48 4.65 -41.11
CA ALA A 73 -1.26 5.01 -40.37
C ALA A 73 -1.02 6.54 -40.30
N GLU A 74 -1.61 7.30 -41.22
CA GLU A 74 -1.65 8.77 -41.25
C GLU A 74 -2.48 9.44 -40.12
N ASP A 75 -3.51 8.78 -39.58
CA ASP A 75 -4.40 9.33 -38.53
C ASP A 75 -3.94 9.03 -37.08
N LEU A 76 -2.87 8.24 -36.90
CA LEU A 76 -2.35 7.95 -35.56
C LEU A 76 -1.74 9.20 -34.90
N PRO A 77 -1.98 9.46 -33.60
CA PRO A 77 -1.42 10.62 -32.91
C PRO A 77 0.10 10.50 -32.70
N LEU A 78 0.75 11.64 -32.56
CA LEU A 78 2.12 11.70 -32.02
C LEU A 78 2.09 11.32 -30.54
N VAL A 79 2.85 10.28 -30.17
CA VAL A 79 2.89 9.73 -28.81
C VAL A 79 4.25 9.97 -28.19
N LEU A 80 4.27 10.60 -27.01
CA LEU A 80 5.46 10.77 -26.17
C LEU A 80 5.45 9.76 -25.02
N VAL A 81 6.43 8.86 -24.99
CA VAL A 81 6.68 7.95 -23.88
C VAL A 81 7.75 8.55 -22.98
N GLN A 82 7.34 9.05 -21.81
CA GLN A 82 8.27 9.60 -20.82
C GLN A 82 8.70 8.52 -19.81
N ILE A 83 10.01 8.31 -19.69
CA ILE A 83 10.62 7.36 -18.75
C ILE A 83 11.42 8.15 -17.70
N PRO A 84 10.82 8.48 -16.54
CA PRO A 84 11.56 9.07 -15.43
C PRO A 84 12.44 8.02 -14.74
N MET A 85 13.72 8.31 -14.54
CA MET A 85 14.70 7.42 -13.92
C MET A 85 15.50 8.16 -12.83
N PHE A 86 15.81 7.46 -11.74
CA PHE A 86 16.69 7.94 -10.68
C PHE A 86 17.39 6.74 -10.00
N ASN A 87 18.70 6.63 -10.17
CA ASN A 87 19.60 5.55 -9.72
C ASN A 87 19.09 4.14 -10.10
N GLU A 88 18.71 3.95 -11.37
CA GLU A 88 18.14 2.70 -11.93
C GLU A 88 19.12 1.93 -12.85
N LYS A 89 20.41 1.90 -12.50
CA LYS A 89 21.50 1.36 -13.33
C LYS A 89 21.28 -0.09 -13.81
N GLN A 90 20.58 -0.92 -13.06
CA GLN A 90 20.30 -2.31 -13.41
C GLN A 90 19.18 -2.45 -14.44
N VAL A 91 18.23 -1.51 -14.48
CA VAL A 91 16.98 -1.65 -15.26
C VAL A 91 16.82 -0.61 -16.36
N TYR A 92 17.65 0.44 -16.43
CA TYR A 92 17.50 1.51 -17.43
C TYR A 92 17.57 0.97 -18.87
N ARG A 93 18.53 0.07 -19.18
CA ARG A 93 18.67 -0.51 -20.53
C ARG A 93 17.44 -1.31 -20.96
N LEU A 94 16.87 -2.07 -20.02
CA LEU A 94 15.69 -2.90 -20.26
C LEU A 94 14.45 -2.02 -20.44
N SER A 95 14.30 -0.99 -19.62
CA SER A 95 13.16 -0.07 -19.66
C SER A 95 13.15 0.74 -20.98
N ILE A 96 14.30 1.26 -21.37
CA ILE A 96 14.46 1.95 -22.67
C ILE A 96 14.25 0.97 -23.82
N GLY A 97 14.85 -0.24 -23.75
CA GLY A 97 14.67 -1.27 -24.77
C GLY A 97 13.22 -1.71 -24.93
N ALA A 98 12.47 -1.83 -23.83
CA ALA A 98 11.05 -2.15 -23.86
C ALA A 98 10.21 -1.02 -24.47
N ALA A 99 10.52 0.25 -24.15
CA ALA A 99 9.86 1.39 -24.77
C ALA A 99 10.15 1.46 -26.28
N CYS A 100 11.38 1.19 -26.70
CA CYS A 100 11.76 1.08 -28.11
C CYS A 100 11.10 -0.14 -28.81
N GLY A 101 10.66 -1.13 -28.04
CA GLY A 101 9.95 -2.32 -28.52
C GLY A 101 8.43 -2.14 -28.63
N LEU A 102 7.89 -0.98 -28.27
CA LEU A 102 6.48 -0.68 -28.46
C LEU A 102 6.13 -0.66 -29.95
N TRP A 103 4.99 -1.25 -30.29
CA TRP A 103 4.49 -1.25 -31.65
C TRP A 103 3.74 0.07 -31.91
N TRP A 104 4.42 1.03 -32.52
CA TRP A 104 3.88 2.32 -32.97
C TRP A 104 4.70 2.81 -34.19
N PRO A 105 4.15 3.61 -35.11
CA PRO A 105 4.94 4.22 -36.19
C PRO A 105 6.12 5.02 -35.62
N ALA A 106 7.33 4.73 -36.12
CA ALA A 106 8.58 5.28 -35.56
C ALA A 106 8.70 6.80 -35.74
N ASP A 107 8.07 7.35 -36.77
CA ASP A 107 7.93 8.78 -37.05
C ASP A 107 6.97 9.49 -36.09
N LYS A 108 6.12 8.73 -35.38
CA LYS A 108 5.10 9.23 -34.44
C LYS A 108 5.33 8.79 -33.00
N LEU A 109 6.45 8.14 -32.69
CA LEU A 109 6.82 7.71 -31.35
C LEU A 109 8.06 8.46 -30.87
N VAL A 110 7.91 9.27 -29.83
CA VAL A 110 9.02 9.94 -29.16
C VAL A 110 9.22 9.32 -27.80
N ILE A 111 10.43 8.86 -27.50
CA ILE A 111 10.79 8.32 -26.18
C ILE A 111 11.68 9.35 -25.49
N GLN A 112 11.21 9.92 -24.38
CA GLN A 112 11.95 10.89 -23.58
C GLN A 112 12.37 10.24 -22.27
N VAL A 113 13.67 10.14 -22.06
CA VAL A 113 14.26 9.61 -20.82
C VAL A 113 14.65 10.79 -19.94
N LEU A 114 14.01 10.92 -18.78
CA LEU A 114 14.34 11.94 -17.78
C LEU A 114 15.14 11.27 -16.68
N ASP A 115 16.47 11.36 -16.78
CA ASP A 115 17.38 10.76 -15.81
C ASP A 115 17.98 11.84 -14.89
N ASP A 116 17.60 11.79 -13.62
CA ASP A 116 18.09 12.70 -12.57
C ASP A 116 19.05 11.96 -11.59
N SER A 117 19.61 10.82 -12.03
CA SER A 117 20.52 9.98 -11.23
C SER A 117 21.80 10.72 -10.84
N THR A 118 22.24 10.50 -9.60
CA THR A 118 23.50 11.07 -9.06
C THR A 118 24.70 10.14 -9.19
N ASP A 119 24.49 8.93 -9.70
CA ASP A 119 25.55 7.92 -9.86
C ASP A 119 26.53 8.35 -10.97
N ALA A 120 27.84 8.38 -10.66
CA ALA A 120 28.92 8.88 -11.52
C ALA A 120 29.20 8.05 -12.81
N GLY A 121 28.22 7.32 -13.34
CA GLY A 121 28.37 6.39 -14.46
C GLY A 121 27.31 6.48 -15.55
N VAL A 122 26.36 7.43 -15.48
CA VAL A 122 25.54 7.78 -16.64
C VAL A 122 26.28 8.91 -17.36
N PRO A 123 26.70 8.73 -18.63
CA PRO A 123 27.26 9.83 -19.39
C PRO A 123 26.21 10.94 -19.48
N GLY A 124 26.38 11.97 -18.66
CA GLY A 124 25.64 13.21 -18.80
C GLY A 124 25.89 13.75 -20.20
N GLY A 125 24.81 13.91 -20.96
CA GLY A 125 24.82 14.57 -22.26
C GLY A 125 25.53 13.79 -23.37
N GLY A 126 24.74 13.24 -24.31
CA GLY A 126 25.22 13.11 -25.69
C GLY A 126 25.59 11.71 -26.18
N ARG A 127 24.75 10.71 -25.96
CA ARG A 127 24.34 9.70 -26.98
C ARG A 127 23.54 8.60 -26.31
N VAL A 128 22.25 8.53 -26.64
CA VAL A 128 21.49 7.29 -26.47
C VAL A 128 22.12 6.26 -27.39
N PRO A 129 22.66 5.13 -26.91
CA PRO A 129 23.09 4.07 -27.80
C PRO A 129 21.86 3.61 -28.59
N THR A 130 21.94 3.63 -29.91
CA THR A 130 20.95 3.07 -30.82
C THR A 130 20.79 1.59 -30.48
N VAL A 131 19.83 1.28 -29.62
CA VAL A 131 19.44 -0.11 -29.31
C VAL A 131 18.75 -0.63 -30.55
N GLY A 132 19.49 -1.40 -31.35
CA GLY A 132 18.94 -2.17 -32.46
C GLY A 132 17.81 -3.06 -31.95
N ARG A 133 16.80 -3.23 -32.82
CA ARG A 133 15.56 -3.99 -32.59
C ARG A 133 15.86 -5.48 -32.33
N GLN A 134 16.34 -5.82 -31.14
CA GLN A 134 16.36 -7.20 -30.65
C GLN A 134 15.08 -7.45 -29.86
N GLY A 135 14.09 -7.99 -30.57
CA GLY A 135 12.82 -8.45 -30.00
C GLY A 135 13.04 -9.67 -29.12
N GLY A 136 13.22 -9.44 -27.83
CA GLY A 136 13.11 -10.45 -26.79
C GLY A 136 12.44 -9.80 -25.59
N ALA A 137 11.19 -10.18 -25.29
CA ALA A 137 10.53 -9.78 -24.05
C ALA A 137 11.23 -10.47 -22.88
N HIS A 138 12.33 -9.88 -22.41
CA HIS A 138 13.01 -10.33 -21.22
C HIS A 138 12.10 -10.03 -20.01
N PRO A 139 11.74 -11.03 -19.20
CA PRO A 139 10.96 -10.79 -17.98
C PRO A 139 11.79 -9.94 -17.03
N VAL A 140 11.46 -8.65 -16.95
CA VAL A 140 12.06 -7.72 -16.00
C VAL A 140 11.61 -8.17 -14.61
N ARG A 141 12.56 -8.59 -13.78
CA ARG A 141 12.29 -8.85 -12.37
C ARG A 141 12.06 -7.49 -11.72
N ASN A 142 10.83 -7.20 -11.31
CA ASN A 142 10.52 -6.01 -10.51
C ASN A 142 11.52 -5.94 -9.35
N GLU A 143 12.29 -4.86 -9.27
CA GLU A 143 13.18 -4.66 -8.14
C GLU A 143 12.33 -4.39 -6.91
N LEU A 144 12.23 -5.41 -6.05
CA LEU A 144 11.69 -5.25 -4.71
C LEU A 144 12.56 -4.22 -3.97
N PRO A 145 11.97 -3.47 -3.04
CA PRO A 145 12.74 -2.51 -2.24
C PRO A 145 13.95 -3.20 -1.61
N SER A 146 15.11 -2.56 -1.77
CA SER A 146 16.41 -3.03 -1.29
C SER A 146 16.44 -3.34 0.21
N SER A 147 15.61 -2.65 0.98
CA SER A 147 15.54 -2.76 2.42
C SER A 147 14.11 -2.57 2.92
N PHE A 148 13.84 -3.10 4.11
CA PHE A 148 12.56 -2.87 4.78
C PHE A 148 12.27 -1.37 5.04
N LYS A 149 13.33 -0.58 5.26
CA LYS A 149 13.22 0.88 5.38
C LYS A 149 12.72 1.52 4.08
N ALA A 150 13.27 1.14 2.93
CA ALA A 150 12.81 1.60 1.63
C ALA A 150 11.35 1.19 1.37
N TYR A 151 10.98 -0.06 1.71
CA TYR A 151 9.60 -0.52 1.62
C TYR A 151 8.64 0.36 2.46
N ARG A 152 9.02 0.72 3.69
CA ARG A 152 8.18 1.61 4.53
C ARG A 152 8.00 3.00 3.97
N TYR A 153 9.04 3.58 3.39
CA TYR A 153 8.90 4.88 2.72
C TYR A 153 7.97 4.78 1.51
N GLN A 154 8.07 3.72 0.72
CA GLN A 154 7.13 3.47 -0.37
C GLN A 154 5.69 3.31 0.13
N GLN A 155 5.47 2.51 1.18
CA GLN A 155 4.15 2.34 1.79
C GLN A 155 3.58 3.65 2.33
N HIS A 156 4.42 4.48 2.95
CA HIS A 156 4.03 5.81 3.39
C HIS A 156 3.55 6.66 2.20
N ARG A 157 4.32 6.69 1.10
CA ARG A 157 3.95 7.43 -0.13
C ARG A 157 2.66 6.90 -0.75
N TRP A 158 2.49 5.59 -0.84
CA TRP A 158 1.32 4.95 -1.44
C TRP A 158 0.05 5.09 -0.61
N SER A 159 0.17 5.39 0.69
CA SER A 159 -0.98 5.61 1.58
C SER A 159 -1.28 7.10 1.75
N CYS A 160 -0.25 7.94 1.90
CA CYS A 160 -0.37 9.39 2.04
C CYS A 160 -0.83 10.07 0.73
N GLY A 161 -0.24 9.67 -0.41
CA GLY A 161 -0.51 10.29 -1.71
C GLY A 161 -1.99 10.25 -2.11
N PRO A 162 -2.65 9.07 -2.12
CA PRO A 162 -4.07 8.98 -2.43
C PRO A 162 -4.97 9.73 -1.46
N ALA A 163 -4.61 9.80 -0.17
CA ALA A 163 -5.38 10.53 0.84
C ALA A 163 -5.32 12.05 0.60
N ASN A 164 -4.13 12.59 0.31
CA ASN A 164 -3.97 14.01 -0.04
C ASN A 164 -4.65 14.33 -1.39
N LEU A 165 -4.52 13.44 -2.37
CA LEU A 165 -5.16 13.59 -3.68
C LEU A 165 -6.69 13.61 -3.56
N MET A 166 -7.27 12.71 -2.75
CA MET A 166 -8.71 12.69 -2.48
C MET A 166 -9.19 14.06 -1.99
N ARG A 167 -8.48 14.65 -1.01
CA ARG A 167 -8.83 15.95 -0.45
C ARG A 167 -8.72 17.06 -1.49
N LYS A 168 -7.61 17.11 -2.25
CA LYS A 168 -7.37 18.15 -3.26
C LYS A 168 -8.38 18.10 -4.40
N MET A 169 -8.67 16.91 -4.92
CA MET A 169 -9.57 16.74 -6.07
C MET A 169 -11.04 16.57 -5.69
N PHE A 170 -11.39 16.56 -4.40
CA PHE A 170 -12.76 16.27 -3.94
C PHE A 170 -13.79 17.16 -4.64
N TRP A 171 -13.57 18.48 -4.58
CA TRP A 171 -14.52 19.45 -5.14
C TRP A 171 -14.54 19.45 -6.66
N GLU A 172 -13.39 19.26 -7.31
CA GLU A 172 -13.30 19.16 -8.77
C GLU A 172 -14.08 17.95 -9.30
N ILE A 173 -13.96 16.79 -8.64
CA ILE A 173 -14.70 15.58 -9.02
C ILE A 173 -16.20 15.78 -8.82
N VAL A 174 -16.62 16.40 -7.70
CA VAL A 174 -18.04 16.69 -7.44
C VAL A 174 -18.60 17.66 -8.49
N ALA A 175 -17.88 18.74 -8.80
CA ALA A 175 -18.29 19.77 -9.75
C ALA A 175 -18.26 19.32 -11.22
N SER A 176 -17.50 18.27 -11.57
CA SER A 176 -17.35 17.80 -12.95
C SER A 176 -18.70 17.43 -13.62
N ARG A 177 -19.04 18.00 -14.77
CA ARG A 177 -20.31 17.67 -15.46
C ARG A 177 -20.20 16.54 -16.49
N GLN A 178 -18.98 16.18 -16.87
CA GLN A 178 -18.72 15.17 -17.91
C GLN A 178 -18.86 13.72 -17.43
N VAL A 179 -19.14 13.49 -16.14
CA VAL A 179 -19.12 12.16 -15.53
C VAL A 179 -20.46 11.86 -14.86
N SER A 180 -21.00 10.67 -15.11
CA SER A 180 -22.22 10.18 -14.46
C SER A 180 -22.09 10.18 -12.93
N ALA A 181 -23.18 10.49 -12.22
CA ALA A 181 -23.24 10.52 -10.77
C ALA A 181 -22.74 9.22 -10.12
N TRP A 182 -23.04 8.05 -10.70
CA TRP A 182 -22.59 6.77 -10.18
C TRP A 182 -21.07 6.60 -10.22
N LYS A 183 -20.42 7.06 -11.30
CA LYS A 183 -18.95 7.04 -11.42
C LYS A 183 -18.30 7.96 -10.38
N LYS A 184 -18.91 9.13 -10.11
CA LYS A 184 -18.44 10.03 -9.05
C LYS A 184 -18.51 9.38 -7.67
N VAL A 185 -19.66 8.76 -7.34
CA VAL A 185 -19.84 8.03 -6.07
C VAL A 185 -18.82 6.90 -5.98
N HIS A 186 -18.66 6.10 -7.03
CA HIS A 186 -17.70 5.00 -7.04
C HIS A 186 -16.25 5.48 -6.79
N VAL A 187 -15.83 6.57 -7.45
CA VAL A 187 -14.48 7.11 -7.30
C VAL A 187 -14.27 7.71 -5.91
N LEU A 188 -15.17 8.59 -5.45
CA LEU A 188 -15.02 9.28 -4.17
C LEU A 188 -15.22 8.34 -2.97
N TYR A 189 -16.35 7.63 -2.94
CA TYR A 189 -16.70 6.77 -1.82
C TYR A 189 -15.97 5.42 -1.90
N GLY A 190 -16.07 4.71 -3.03
CA GLY A 190 -15.50 3.35 -3.13
C GLY A 190 -13.97 3.36 -3.23
N PHE A 191 -13.43 4.05 -4.24
CA PHE A 191 -12.01 4.00 -4.55
C PHE A 191 -11.15 4.81 -3.57
N PHE A 192 -11.49 6.07 -3.31
CA PHE A 192 -10.69 6.90 -2.41
C PHE A 192 -11.02 6.63 -0.95
N PHE A 193 -12.27 6.81 -0.52
CA PHE A 193 -12.60 6.72 0.89
C PHE A 193 -12.50 5.28 1.43
N VAL A 194 -13.30 4.34 0.94
CA VAL A 194 -13.33 2.97 1.47
C VAL A 194 -11.98 2.28 1.25
N ARG A 195 -11.47 2.27 0.02
CA ARG A 195 -10.30 1.48 -0.35
C ARG A 195 -8.95 2.10 0.05
N LYS A 196 -8.82 3.44 0.11
CA LYS A 196 -7.54 4.10 0.46
C LYS A 196 -7.51 4.69 1.86
N VAL A 197 -8.66 4.93 2.50
CA VAL A 197 -8.72 5.47 3.87
C VAL A 197 -9.21 4.40 4.85
N VAL A 198 -10.45 3.95 4.70
CA VAL A 198 -11.09 3.03 5.65
C VAL A 198 -10.32 1.71 5.77
N ALA A 199 -9.82 1.17 4.66
CA ALA A 199 -9.05 -0.08 4.64
C ALA A 199 -7.85 -0.06 5.58
N HIS A 200 -7.08 1.02 5.60
CA HIS A 200 -5.90 1.13 6.44
C HIS A 200 -6.29 1.41 7.90
N LEU A 201 -7.22 2.35 8.11
CA LEU A 201 -7.67 2.74 9.45
C LEU A 201 -8.30 1.59 10.21
N VAL A 202 -9.23 0.85 9.61
CA VAL A 202 -9.91 -0.24 10.33
C VAL A 202 -8.96 -1.38 10.64
N THR A 203 -8.02 -1.69 9.74
CA THR A 203 -7.05 -2.77 10.00
C THR A 203 -6.21 -2.42 11.22
N PHE A 204 -5.75 -1.18 11.36
CA PHE A 204 -5.00 -0.75 12.54
C PHE A 204 -5.87 -0.64 13.79
N LEU A 205 -6.97 0.12 13.72
CA LEU A 205 -7.82 0.40 14.88
C LEU A 205 -8.45 -0.88 15.42
N PHE A 206 -8.96 -1.74 14.55
CA PHE A 206 -9.66 -2.93 14.98
C PHE A 206 -8.70 -3.97 15.59
N TYR A 207 -7.62 -4.28 14.89
CA TYR A 207 -6.72 -5.37 15.29
C TYR A 207 -5.66 -4.97 16.31
N CYS A 208 -5.11 -3.76 16.21
CA CYS A 208 -4.02 -3.32 17.09
C CYS A 208 -4.51 -2.47 18.28
N VAL A 209 -5.77 -2.01 18.29
CA VAL A 209 -6.30 -1.17 19.38
C VAL A 209 -7.54 -1.79 20.02
N VAL A 210 -8.60 -2.04 19.26
CA VAL A 210 -9.90 -2.50 19.80
C VAL A 210 -9.83 -3.92 20.36
N ILE A 211 -9.23 -4.89 19.65
CA ILE A 211 -9.09 -6.26 20.17
C ILE A 211 -8.22 -6.30 21.44
N PRO A 212 -7.03 -5.68 21.49
CA PRO A 212 -6.25 -5.59 22.73
C PRO A 212 -7.00 -4.89 23.87
N ALA A 213 -7.69 -3.77 23.60
CA ALA A 213 -8.48 -3.06 24.61
C ALA A 213 -9.67 -3.88 25.13
N TYR A 214 -10.34 -4.64 24.25
CA TYR A 214 -11.41 -5.58 24.60
C TYR A 214 -10.93 -6.64 25.59
N VAL A 215 -9.76 -7.22 25.32
CA VAL A 215 -9.13 -8.20 26.22
C VAL A 215 -8.82 -7.57 27.57
N LEU A 216 -8.22 -6.37 27.62
CA LEU A 216 -7.85 -5.71 28.87
C LEU A 216 -9.05 -5.26 29.73
N VAL A 217 -10.16 -4.89 29.10
CA VAL A 217 -11.41 -4.54 29.82
C VAL A 217 -12.13 -5.78 30.34
N GLY A 218 -11.75 -6.98 29.88
CA GLY A 218 -12.26 -8.24 30.41
C GLY A 218 -13.55 -8.71 29.75
N GLY A 219 -13.77 -8.39 28.47
CA GLY A 219 -14.68 -9.03 27.48
C GLY A 219 -16.18 -9.18 27.78
N GLN A 220 -16.60 -9.23 29.05
CA GLN A 220 -17.95 -9.56 29.48
C GLN A 220 -18.92 -8.38 29.36
N ASP A 221 -18.41 -7.16 29.52
CA ASP A 221 -19.22 -5.93 29.48
C ASP A 221 -19.38 -5.34 28.07
N VAL A 222 -18.53 -5.77 27.12
CA VAL A 222 -18.44 -5.21 25.76
C VAL A 222 -18.87 -6.30 24.79
N ARG A 223 -19.84 -6.02 23.92
CA ARG A 223 -20.30 -7.01 22.94
C ARG A 223 -19.46 -6.89 21.68
N LEU A 224 -18.40 -7.68 21.58
CA LEU A 224 -17.63 -7.84 20.34
C LEU A 224 -18.22 -8.99 19.50
N PRO A 225 -18.82 -8.72 18.34
CA PRO A 225 -19.36 -9.78 17.50
C PRO A 225 -18.21 -10.56 16.85
N LYS A 226 -17.91 -11.74 17.39
CA LYS A 226 -16.81 -12.62 16.93
C LYS A 226 -16.86 -12.91 15.43
N TYR A 227 -18.05 -12.99 14.86
CA TYR A 227 -18.26 -13.17 13.41
C TYR A 227 -17.74 -11.98 12.58
N VAL A 228 -17.91 -10.75 13.06
CA VAL A 228 -17.33 -9.57 12.40
C VAL A 228 -15.81 -9.59 12.53
N ALA A 229 -15.30 -10.01 13.69
CA ALA A 229 -13.87 -9.99 13.96
C ALA A 229 -13.07 -11.03 13.15
N MET A 230 -13.63 -12.22 12.98
CA MET A 230 -12.95 -13.35 12.33
C MET A 230 -13.44 -13.60 10.90
N TYR A 231 -14.76 -13.63 10.66
CA TYR A 231 -15.27 -14.07 9.36
C TYR A 231 -15.16 -13.00 8.28
N VAL A 232 -15.50 -11.74 8.57
CA VAL A 232 -15.39 -10.67 7.57
C VAL A 232 -13.97 -10.59 6.98
N PRO A 233 -12.90 -10.56 7.80
CA PRO A 233 -11.55 -10.44 7.30
C PRO A 233 -11.04 -11.74 6.68
N ALA A 234 -11.44 -12.91 7.20
CA ALA A 234 -11.13 -14.20 6.58
C ALA A 234 -11.77 -14.35 5.19
N ILE A 235 -13.01 -13.90 5.00
CA ILE A 235 -13.66 -13.90 3.69
C ILE A 235 -12.97 -12.92 2.75
N ILE A 236 -12.63 -11.71 3.21
CA ILE A 236 -11.90 -10.73 2.39
C ILE A 236 -10.53 -11.28 1.94
N THR A 237 -9.77 -11.92 2.84
CA THR A 237 -8.48 -12.50 2.50
C THR A 237 -8.62 -13.69 1.56
N LEU A 238 -9.61 -14.55 1.75
CA LEU A 238 -9.91 -15.67 0.85
C LEU A 238 -10.30 -15.17 -0.55
N LEU A 239 -11.17 -14.17 -0.64
CA LEU A 239 -11.55 -13.55 -1.92
C LEU A 239 -10.33 -12.99 -2.67
N ASN A 240 -9.40 -12.35 -1.96
CA ASN A 240 -8.14 -11.88 -2.56
C ASN A 240 -7.22 -13.04 -2.97
N ALA A 241 -7.15 -14.12 -2.16
CA ALA A 241 -6.31 -15.28 -2.43
C ALA A 241 -6.74 -16.08 -3.65
N VAL A 242 -8.06 -16.16 -3.92
CA VAL A 242 -8.61 -16.80 -5.14
C VAL A 242 -8.07 -16.13 -6.41
N CYS A 243 -7.76 -14.84 -6.36
CA CYS A 243 -7.15 -14.13 -7.49
C CYS A 243 -5.66 -14.46 -7.69
N THR A 244 -4.98 -15.05 -6.70
CA THR A 244 -3.53 -15.35 -6.72
C THR A 244 -3.23 -16.74 -6.13
N PRO A 245 -3.63 -17.83 -6.80
CA PRO A 245 -3.54 -19.19 -6.23
C PRO A 245 -2.11 -19.65 -5.93
N ARG A 246 -1.09 -19.09 -6.60
CA ARG A 246 0.31 -19.48 -6.43
C ARG A 246 0.88 -19.17 -5.04
N SER A 247 0.31 -18.23 -4.30
CA SER A 247 0.90 -17.69 -3.06
C SER A 247 0.09 -18.02 -1.80
N TRP A 248 -0.82 -19.00 -1.85
CA TRP A 248 -1.75 -19.31 -0.75
C TRP A 248 -1.04 -19.68 0.58
N HIS A 249 0.11 -20.36 0.51
CA HIS A 249 0.91 -20.75 1.67
C HIS A 249 1.49 -19.56 2.45
N LEU A 250 1.59 -18.38 1.84
CA LEU A 250 2.08 -17.16 2.47
C LEU A 250 0.97 -16.34 3.15
N LEU A 251 -0.28 -16.79 3.10
CA LEU A 251 -1.44 -16.00 3.53
C LEU A 251 -1.39 -15.65 5.04
N VAL A 252 -0.96 -16.58 5.89
CA VAL A 252 -0.82 -16.32 7.33
C VAL A 252 0.26 -15.25 7.59
N PHE A 253 1.44 -15.40 6.98
CA PHE A 253 2.52 -14.42 7.09
C PHE A 253 2.11 -13.05 6.54
N TRP A 254 1.38 -13.04 5.42
CA TRP A 254 0.84 -11.83 4.82
C TRP A 254 -0.11 -11.10 5.77
N ILE A 255 -1.05 -11.81 6.41
CA ILE A 255 -1.99 -11.20 7.37
C ILE A 255 -1.25 -10.56 8.54
N LEU A 256 -0.30 -11.30 9.15
CA LEU A 256 0.48 -10.79 10.28
C LEU A 256 1.29 -9.56 9.89
N PHE A 257 1.94 -9.62 8.73
CA PHE A 257 2.73 -8.53 8.17
C PHE A 257 1.87 -7.30 7.85
N GLU A 258 0.73 -7.50 7.20
CA GLU A 258 -0.21 -6.43 6.85
C GLU A 258 -0.74 -5.71 8.09
N ASN A 259 -0.99 -6.44 9.17
CA ASN A 259 -1.40 -5.87 10.46
C ASN A 259 -0.28 -5.04 11.09
N VAL A 260 0.99 -5.47 11.07
CA VAL A 260 2.10 -4.63 11.55
C VAL A 260 2.27 -3.39 10.67
N MET A 261 2.14 -3.53 9.35
CA MET A 261 2.22 -2.43 8.40
C MET A 261 1.01 -1.49 8.45
N SER A 262 -0.13 -1.93 9.00
CA SER A 262 -1.34 -1.13 9.12
C SER A 262 -1.10 0.15 9.94
N MET A 263 -0.22 0.11 10.95
CA MET A 263 0.17 1.29 11.73
C MET A 263 0.83 2.36 10.85
N HIS A 264 1.75 1.97 9.97
CA HIS A 264 2.41 2.92 9.05
C HIS A 264 1.47 3.50 8.04
N ARG A 265 0.64 2.64 7.45
CA ARG A 265 -0.34 3.05 6.44
C ARG A 265 -1.38 3.98 7.04
N SER A 266 -1.91 3.66 8.23
CA SER A 266 -2.85 4.53 8.95
C SER A 266 -2.25 5.88 9.30
N LYS A 267 -1.03 5.90 9.85
CA LYS A 267 -0.32 7.15 10.13
C LYS A 267 -0.12 7.99 8.87
N ALA A 268 0.31 7.37 7.77
CA ALA A 268 0.51 8.03 6.49
C ALA A 268 -0.79 8.57 5.90
N THR A 269 -1.89 7.82 5.99
CA THR A 269 -3.21 8.26 5.54
C THR A 269 -3.71 9.45 6.36
N ILE A 270 -3.57 9.43 7.69
CA ILE A 270 -3.96 10.57 8.55
C ILE A 270 -3.13 11.81 8.20
N ILE A 271 -1.80 11.67 8.02
CA ILE A 271 -0.92 12.76 7.57
C ILE A 271 -1.37 13.32 6.22
N GLY A 272 -1.72 12.45 5.27
CA GLY A 272 -2.19 12.86 3.95
C GLY A 272 -3.54 13.58 3.98
N LEU A 273 -4.46 13.19 4.87
CA LEU A 273 -5.75 13.85 5.06
C LEU A 273 -5.63 15.22 5.73
N VAL A 274 -4.73 15.36 6.70
CA VAL A 274 -4.56 16.58 7.51
C VAL A 274 -3.56 17.57 6.90
N GLU A 275 -2.87 17.21 5.81
CA GLU A 275 -1.81 18.03 5.19
C GLU A 275 -0.72 18.46 6.19
N ALA A 276 -0.33 17.55 7.10
CA ALA A 276 0.83 17.81 7.95
C ALA A 276 2.09 17.91 7.07
N SER A 277 3.02 18.81 7.39
CA SER A 277 4.24 19.18 6.62
C SER A 277 4.96 18.02 5.89
N ARG A 278 4.97 16.81 6.47
CA ARG A 278 5.56 15.60 5.88
C ARG A 278 4.79 14.98 4.71
N ALA A 279 3.60 15.48 4.37
CA ALA A 279 2.80 15.00 3.25
C ALA A 279 3.39 15.40 1.89
N ASN A 280 4.11 16.52 1.84
CA ASN A 280 4.75 17.03 0.63
C ASN A 280 6.25 16.69 0.57
N GLU A 281 6.80 16.01 1.58
CA GLU A 281 8.20 15.63 1.66
C GLU A 281 8.48 14.43 0.74
N TRP A 282 8.98 14.70 -0.46
CA TRP A 282 9.40 13.67 -1.40
C TRP A 282 10.78 13.13 -1.00
N VAL A 283 10.78 12.13 -0.13
CA VAL A 283 12.00 11.40 0.22
C VAL A 283 12.32 10.39 -0.89
N VAL A 284 13.46 10.57 -1.54
CA VAL A 284 14.04 9.61 -2.49
C VAL A 284 14.36 8.32 -1.75
N THR A 285 13.81 7.20 -2.21
CA THR A 285 14.23 5.87 -1.74
C THR A 285 15.35 5.37 -2.63
N GLU A 286 16.52 5.10 -2.06
CA GLU A 286 17.63 4.48 -2.78
C GLU A 286 17.20 3.10 -3.32
N LYS A 287 17.27 2.96 -4.65
CA LYS A 287 17.14 1.68 -5.35
C LYS A 287 18.53 1.02 -5.42
N LEU A 288 18.58 -0.29 -5.65
CA LEU A 288 19.81 -1.10 -5.58
C LEU A 288 20.94 -0.65 -6.54
N GLY A 289 20.70 0.35 -7.40
CA GLY A 289 21.67 0.94 -8.34
C GLY A 289 22.75 1.81 -7.72
N SER A 290 22.51 2.43 -6.57
CA SER A 290 23.48 3.37 -5.97
C SER A 290 24.49 2.64 -5.07
N VAL A 291 25.28 1.74 -5.65
CA VAL A 291 26.49 1.27 -4.97
C VAL A 291 27.60 2.29 -5.27
N THR A 292 27.92 3.08 -4.24
CA THR A 292 29.07 4.00 -4.10
C THR A 292 29.11 5.27 -4.97
N SER A 293 28.71 6.40 -4.38
CA SER A 293 29.61 7.53 -4.07
C SER A 293 28.81 8.64 -3.37
N SER A 294 29.28 9.06 -2.21
CA SER A 294 28.69 10.19 -1.47
C SER A 294 29.41 11.46 -1.91
N THR A 295 28.74 12.25 -2.73
CA THR A 295 29.12 13.64 -2.99
C THR A 295 27.87 14.51 -2.85
N PRO A 296 27.87 15.55 -1.99
CA PRO A 296 26.70 16.40 -1.80
C PRO A 296 26.60 17.41 -2.95
N ALA A 297 25.55 17.33 -3.76
CA ALA A 297 25.15 18.41 -4.67
C ALA A 297 24.14 19.31 -3.96
N ALA A 298 24.47 20.60 -3.88
CA ALA A 298 23.76 21.62 -3.13
C ALA A 298 22.55 22.18 -3.88
N THR A 299 21.46 22.45 -3.16
CA THR A 299 20.57 23.59 -3.46
C THR A 299 20.06 24.21 -2.15
N THR A 300 20.81 25.22 -1.72
CA THR A 300 20.47 26.47 -1.03
C THR A 300 19.09 26.63 -0.37
N THR A 301 19.04 26.64 0.97
CA THR A 301 18.64 27.82 1.78
C THR A 301 19.15 27.70 3.23
N MET A 302 20.11 28.57 3.56
CA MET A 302 20.58 29.17 4.83
C MET A 302 20.47 28.45 6.21
N ALA A 303 21.66 28.13 6.76
CA ALA A 303 22.20 28.28 8.13
C ALA A 303 21.32 27.97 9.37
N THR A 304 21.76 27.21 10.39
CA THR A 304 23.04 27.30 11.13
C THR A 304 23.61 25.97 11.63
N ASN A 305 24.93 25.86 11.59
CA ASN A 305 25.79 24.76 12.03
C ASN A 305 25.72 24.44 13.54
N LYS A 306 25.87 23.16 13.89
CA LYS A 306 26.90 22.66 14.82
C LYS A 306 27.15 21.16 14.61
N GLY A 307 28.43 20.82 14.48
CA GLY A 307 28.91 19.56 13.92
C GLY A 307 28.75 18.33 14.81
N ALA A 308 28.62 17.19 14.16
CA ALA A 308 28.95 15.89 14.72
C ALA A 308 29.45 14.98 13.59
N THR A 309 30.67 14.49 13.76
CA THR A 309 31.34 13.48 12.95
C THR A 309 30.47 12.22 12.80
N LYS A 310 29.96 11.96 11.59
CA LYS A 310 29.17 10.75 11.31
C LYS A 310 30.07 9.54 11.06
N LYS A 311 30.26 8.72 12.10
CA LYS A 311 30.68 7.32 11.96
C LYS A 311 29.70 6.59 11.03
N LYS A 312 30.22 5.90 10.01
CA LYS A 312 29.48 4.87 9.24
C LYS A 312 29.09 3.75 10.20
N LYS A 313 27.85 3.76 10.68
CA LYS A 313 27.26 2.67 11.44
C LYS A 313 26.34 1.91 10.50
N SER A 314 26.73 0.70 10.13
CA SER A 314 25.77 -0.31 9.65
C SER A 314 24.77 -0.50 10.78
N GLN A 315 23.61 0.15 10.67
CA GLN A 315 22.63 0.24 11.73
C GLN A 315 21.39 -0.51 11.26
N SER A 316 21.28 -1.79 11.65
CA SER A 316 19.99 -2.42 11.89
C SER A 316 19.24 -1.50 12.84
N SER A 317 18.43 -0.61 12.26
CA SER A 317 17.80 0.46 13.00
C SER A 317 16.61 -0.16 13.70
N ILE A 318 16.82 -0.53 14.95
CA ILE A 318 15.78 -0.96 15.89
C ILE A 318 14.57 -0.03 15.71
N LEU A 319 13.45 -0.59 15.28
CA LEU A 319 12.23 0.16 15.07
C LEU A 319 11.40 0.15 16.35
N ALA A 320 11.64 1.16 17.18
CA ALA A 320 11.01 1.34 18.48
C ALA A 320 9.46 1.25 18.46
N PRO A 321 8.70 1.85 17.51
CA PRO A 321 7.25 1.80 17.59
C PRO A 321 6.67 0.39 17.39
N GLU A 322 7.33 -0.46 16.60
CA GLU A 322 6.92 -1.86 16.40
C GLU A 322 7.24 -2.71 17.63
N ILE A 323 8.37 -2.44 18.30
CA ILE A 323 8.72 -3.10 19.56
C ILE A 323 7.73 -2.73 20.65
N VAL A 324 7.38 -1.44 20.77
CA VAL A 324 6.37 -0.97 21.75
C VAL A 324 5.03 -1.65 21.47
N MET A 325 4.58 -1.66 20.20
CA MET A 325 3.37 -2.38 19.81
C MET A 325 3.48 -3.88 20.15
N GLY A 326 4.62 -4.51 19.87
CA GLY A 326 4.87 -5.92 20.18
C GLY A 326 4.80 -6.22 21.68
N LEU A 327 5.33 -5.34 22.53
CA LEU A 327 5.26 -5.44 24.00
C LEU A 327 3.83 -5.24 24.51
N CYS A 328 3.09 -4.25 23.99
CA CYS A 328 1.69 -4.03 24.35
C CYS A 328 0.81 -5.23 23.98
N LEU A 329 0.99 -5.77 22.78
CA LEU A 329 0.26 -6.96 22.33
C LEU A 329 0.65 -8.21 23.12
N LEU A 330 1.93 -8.36 23.48
CA LEU A 330 2.39 -9.46 24.34
C LEU A 330 1.74 -9.39 25.72
N TYR A 331 1.69 -8.20 26.32
CA TYR A 331 1.02 -7.99 27.60
C TYR A 331 -0.47 -8.39 27.52
N CYS A 332 -1.17 -7.97 26.46
CA CYS A 332 -2.56 -8.35 26.25
C CYS A 332 -2.73 -9.87 26.03
N ALA A 333 -1.80 -10.51 25.31
CA ALA A 333 -1.82 -11.96 25.09
C ALA A 333 -1.66 -12.73 26.40
N VAL A 334 -0.69 -12.34 27.24
CA VAL A 334 -0.48 -12.95 28.56
C VAL A 334 -1.69 -12.70 29.46
N TYR A 335 -2.26 -11.50 29.41
CA TYR A 335 -3.49 -11.19 30.15
C TYR A 335 -4.65 -12.11 29.73
N ASP A 336 -4.87 -12.33 28.43
CA ASP A 336 -5.91 -13.22 27.92
C ASP A 336 -5.65 -14.70 28.27
N ILE A 337 -4.39 -15.13 28.36
CA ILE A 337 -4.05 -16.50 28.80
C ILE A 337 -4.44 -16.72 30.27
N VAL A 338 -4.24 -15.71 31.12
CA VAL A 338 -4.45 -15.83 32.57
C VAL A 338 -5.91 -15.57 32.96
N PHE A 339 -6.57 -14.61 32.30
CA PHE A 339 -7.89 -14.11 32.70
C PHE A 339 -8.95 -14.19 31.59
N GLY A 340 -8.55 -14.52 30.36
CA GLY A 340 -9.43 -14.52 29.20
C GLY A 340 -10.18 -15.83 28.99
N HIS A 341 -11.33 -15.72 28.33
CA HIS A 341 -12.19 -16.87 27.97
C HIS A 341 -12.31 -17.07 26.44
N ASP A 342 -11.89 -16.09 25.64
CA ASP A 342 -12.23 -16.01 24.21
C ASP A 342 -11.12 -16.50 23.26
N HIS A 343 -10.01 -17.03 23.78
CA HIS A 343 -8.87 -17.55 23.02
C HIS A 343 -8.22 -16.56 22.02
N PHE A 344 -8.39 -15.25 22.20
CA PHE A 344 -7.77 -14.23 21.35
C PHE A 344 -6.25 -14.20 21.49
N TYR A 345 -5.69 -14.76 22.57
CA TYR A 345 -4.26 -14.87 22.82
C TYR A 345 -3.50 -15.51 21.66
N VAL A 346 -4.08 -16.45 20.91
CA VAL A 346 -3.41 -17.10 19.76
C VAL A 346 -3.05 -16.06 18.72
N TYR A 347 -4.02 -15.22 18.36
CA TYR A 347 -3.80 -14.12 17.42
C TYR A 347 -2.83 -13.08 17.99
N LEU A 348 -3.02 -12.65 19.24
CA LEU A 348 -2.18 -11.62 19.87
C LEU A 348 -0.72 -12.05 20.02
N LEU A 349 -0.46 -13.32 20.32
CA LEU A 349 0.88 -13.89 20.44
C LEU A 349 1.57 -13.93 19.07
N MET A 350 0.88 -14.42 18.03
CA MET A 350 1.41 -14.42 16.66
C MET A 350 1.69 -13.01 16.15
N GLN A 351 0.81 -12.06 16.48
CA GLN A 351 0.95 -10.66 16.08
C GLN A 351 2.09 -9.96 16.82
N SER A 352 2.27 -10.24 18.12
CA SER A 352 3.42 -9.77 18.91
C SER A 352 4.74 -10.31 18.36
N ALA A 353 4.82 -11.60 18.05
CA ALA A 353 6.00 -12.19 17.43
C ALA A 353 6.36 -11.53 16.09
N ALA A 354 5.36 -11.31 15.21
CA ALA A 354 5.57 -10.59 13.95
C ALA A 354 6.05 -9.15 14.16
N ALA A 355 5.49 -8.44 15.15
CA ALA A 355 5.92 -7.08 15.50
C ALA A 355 7.37 -7.04 15.99
N PHE A 356 7.83 -8.03 16.77
CA PHE A 356 9.22 -8.12 17.20
C PHE A 356 10.18 -8.46 16.05
N VAL A 357 9.83 -9.43 15.20
CA VAL A 357 10.65 -9.79 14.02
C VAL A 357 10.90 -8.56 13.16
N ILE A 358 9.86 -7.78 12.91
CA ILE A 358 9.95 -6.51 12.17
C ILE A 358 10.71 -5.45 12.99
N GLY A 359 10.40 -5.29 14.27
CA GLY A 359 10.97 -4.28 15.17
C GLY A 359 12.47 -4.40 15.38
N PHE A 360 13.00 -5.62 15.46
CA PHE A 360 14.44 -5.87 15.54
C PHE A 360 15.15 -5.80 14.17
N GLY A 361 14.40 -5.64 13.07
CA GLY A 361 14.96 -5.49 11.74
C GLY A 361 15.42 -6.80 11.10
N TYR A 362 14.87 -7.95 11.51
CA TYR A 362 15.14 -9.25 10.87
C TYR A 362 14.49 -9.40 9.48
N VAL A 363 13.69 -8.41 9.04
CA VAL A 363 13.05 -8.38 7.73
C VAL A 363 13.88 -7.56 6.75
N GLY A 364 14.30 -8.17 5.64
CA GLY A 364 14.99 -7.47 4.55
C GLY A 364 16.47 -7.17 4.79
N SER A 365 17.13 -7.90 5.68
CA SER A 365 18.60 -7.90 5.84
C SER A 365 19.21 -9.02 4.99
N GLN A 366 19.35 -8.80 3.69
CA GLN A 366 20.25 -9.59 2.84
C GLN A 366 21.02 -8.67 1.90
#